data_AF-A0A6L6GV21-F1
#
_entry.id   AF-A0A6L6GV21-F1
#
_cell.length_a   1.000
_cell.length_b   1.000
_cell.length_c   1.000
_cell.angle_alpha   90.00
_cell.angle_beta   90.00
_cell.angle_gamma   90.00
#
_symmetry.space_group_name_H-M   'P 1'
#
loop_
_entity.id
_entity.type
_entity.pdbx_description
1 polymer ?
#
loop_
_entity_poly.entity_id
_entity_poly.type
_entity_poly.pdbx_seq_one_letter_code
_entity_poly.pdbx_strand_id
1 'polypeptide(L)' 'MPIENKPEEQYTSRTEREAIGRRTNAGFARVERVEVEQGASDLPTGPIGQKLREEEIRRRVGEGNFDTAKDDRQTNSINS' A
#
# COMPACT_ATOMS: atom_id res chain seq x y z
N MET A 1 8.63 -16.72 -10.74
CA MET A 1 7.46 -16.47 -11.62
C MET A 1 7.34 -14.97 -11.78
N PRO A 2 7.60 -14.39 -12.95
CA PRO A 2 7.42 -12.96 -13.16
C PRO A 2 5.92 -12.64 -13.16
N ILE A 3 5.52 -11.63 -12.36
CA ILE A 3 4.16 -11.11 -12.37
C ILE A 3 4.06 -10.22 -13.61
N GLU A 4 3.42 -10.73 -14.67
CA GLU A 4 3.13 -9.96 -15.87
C GLU A 4 2.16 -8.83 -15.52
N ASN A 5 2.68 -7.61 -15.42
CA ASN A 5 1.86 -6.42 -15.27
C ASN A 5 1.31 -6.07 -16.66
N LYS A 6 0.11 -6.58 -16.97
CA LYS A 6 -0.57 -6.31 -18.25
C LYS A 6 -0.88 -4.81 -18.34
N PRO A 7 -0.66 -4.18 -19.51
CA PRO A 7 -0.92 -2.76 -19.71
C PRO A 7 -2.39 -2.45 -19.41
N GLU A 8 -2.63 -1.31 -18.75
CA GLU A 8 -3.96 -0.81 -18.40
C GLU A 8 -4.90 -0.94 -19.60
N GLU A 9 -5.95 -1.77 -19.47
CA GLU A 9 -6.97 -1.91 -20.51
C GLU A 9 -7.65 -0.55 -20.70
N GLN A 10 -7.27 0.17 -21.77
CA GLN A 10 -7.90 1.44 -22.12
C GLN A 10 -9.30 1.15 -22.67
N TYR A 11 -10.31 1.34 -21.83
CA TYR A 11 -11.72 1.17 -22.22
C TYR A 11 -12.13 2.28 -23.19
N THR A 12 -12.24 1.95 -24.47
CA THR A 12 -12.39 2.91 -25.58
C THR A 12 -13.84 3.35 -25.81
N SER A 13 -14.84 2.65 -25.26
CA SER A 13 -16.26 2.99 -25.47
C SER A 13 -17.04 3.26 -24.18
N ARG A 14 -18.01 4.19 -24.24
CA ARG A 14 -18.91 4.52 -23.12
C ARG A 14 -19.70 3.30 -22.65
N THR A 15 -20.23 2.52 -23.59
CA THR A 15 -21.07 1.35 -23.32
C THR A 15 -20.30 0.26 -22.57
N GLU A 16 -19.04 0.07 -22.93
CA GLU A 16 -18.13 -0.86 -22.26
C GLU A 16 -17.82 -0.43 -20.82
N ARG A 17 -17.53 0.86 -20.62
CA ARG A 17 -17.31 1.43 -19.27
C ARG A 17 -18.54 1.26 -18.37
N GLU A 18 -19.73 1.52 -18.90
CA GLU A 18 -20.97 1.33 -18.13
C GLU A 18 -21.22 -0.15 -17.80
N ALA A 19 -20.94 -1.07 -18.74
CA ALA A 19 -21.07 -2.51 -18.50
C ALA A 19 -20.06 -3.03 -17.47
N ILE A 20 -18.86 -2.47 -17.41
CA ILE A 20 -17.87 -2.78 -16.38
C ILE A 20 -18.32 -2.21 -15.05
N GLY A 21 -18.71 -0.93 -15.00
CA GLY A 21 -19.20 -0.29 -13.78
C GLY A 21 -20.36 -1.06 -13.12
N ARG A 22 -21.32 -1.55 -13.92
CA ARG A 22 -22.41 -2.40 -13.41
C ARG A 22 -21.90 -3.73 -12.82
N ARG A 23 -20.97 -4.41 -13.49
CA ARG A 23 -20.37 -5.67 -13.02
C ARG A 23 -19.57 -5.46 -11.73
N THR A 24 -18.78 -4.40 -11.69
CA THR A 24 -17.96 -4.01 -10.55
C THR A 24 -18.82 -3.66 -9.33
N ASN A 25 -19.82 -2.81 -9.50
CA ASN A 25 -20.75 -2.45 -8.42
C ASN A 25 -21.49 -3.67 -7.86
N ALA A 26 -21.92 -4.59 -8.72
CA ALA A 26 -22.54 -5.84 -8.30
C ALA A 26 -21.58 -6.80 -7.57
N GLY A 27 -20.27 -6.68 -7.80
CA GLY A 27 -19.24 -7.38 -7.04
C GLY A 27 -19.04 -6.76 -5.65
N PHE A 28 -18.87 -5.44 -5.58
CA PHE A 28 -18.66 -4.73 -4.32
C PHE A 28 -19.86 -4.79 -3.39
N ALA A 29 -21.08 -4.71 -3.91
CA ALA A 29 -22.30 -4.84 -3.10
C ALA A 29 -22.39 -6.19 -2.34
N ARG A 30 -21.69 -7.23 -2.81
CA ARG A 30 -21.61 -8.53 -2.11
C ARG A 30 -20.62 -8.52 -0.96
N VAL A 31 -19.57 -7.70 -1.03
CA VAL A 31 -18.48 -7.66 -0.04
C VAL A 31 -18.74 -6.55 1.00
N GLU A 32 -19.36 -5.44 0.60
CA GLU A 32 -19.65 -4.29 1.48
C GLU A 32 -20.64 -4.61 2.62
N ARG A 33 -21.56 -5.56 2.39
CA ARG A 33 -22.52 -6.01 3.40
C ARG A 33 -22.03 -7.19 4.25
N VAL A 34 -20.79 -7.63 4.05
CA VAL A 34 -20.21 -8.63 4.95
C VAL A 34 -19.89 -7.89 6.24
N GLU A 35 -20.72 -8.09 7.26
CA GLU A 35 -20.40 -7.70 8.63
C GLU A 35 -19.10 -8.41 9.00
N VAL A 36 -18.02 -7.63 9.08
CA VAL A 36 -16.75 -8.11 9.60
C VAL A 36 -16.98 -8.34 11.09
N GLU A 37 -16.81 -9.59 11.54
CA GLU A 37 -16.97 -9.97 12.95
C GLU A 37 -16.18 -8.99 13.84
N GLN A 38 -16.75 -8.56 14.97
CA GLN A 38 -16.04 -7.66 15.89
C GLN A 38 -14.71 -8.31 16.32
N GLY A 39 -13.59 -7.77 15.83
CA GLY A 39 -12.25 -8.30 16.08
C GLY A 39 -11.58 -8.96 14.87
N ALA A 40 -12.25 -9.11 13.72
CA ALA A 40 -11.65 -9.60 12.47
C ALA A 40 -10.84 -8.54 11.71
N SER A 41 -10.14 -7.69 12.45
CA SER A 41 -9.01 -6.94 11.91
C SER A 41 -7.75 -7.77 12.13
N ASP A 42 -7.15 -8.29 11.05
CA ASP A 42 -5.77 -8.83 11.06
C ASP A 42 -4.71 -7.75 11.39
N LEU A 43 -5.15 -6.54 11.73
CA LEU A 43 -4.30 -5.48 12.21
C LEU A 43 -3.83 -5.84 13.62
N PRO A 44 -2.52 -6.06 13.84
CA PRO A 44 -2.00 -6.31 15.18
C PRO A 44 -2.27 -5.07 16.05
N THR A 45 -3.23 -5.20 16.97
CA THR A 45 -3.61 -4.17 17.97
C THR A 45 -2.79 -4.29 19.27
N GLY A 46 -1.81 -5.19 19.30
CA GLY A 46 -0.93 -5.38 20.43
C GLY A 46 -0.09 -4.12 20.74
N PRO A 47 0.52 -4.06 21.94
CA PRO A 47 1.39 -2.95 22.30
C PRO A 47 2.50 -2.80 21.27
N ILE A 48 2.71 -1.57 20.80
CA ILE A 48 3.83 -1.25 19.91
C ILE A 48 5.12 -1.63 20.65
N GLY A 49 5.99 -2.40 19.99
CA GLY A 49 7.27 -2.81 20.55
C GLY A 49 8.10 -1.62 21.00
N GLN A 50 9.05 -1.85 21.92
CA GLN A 50 9.91 -0.77 22.42
C GLN A 50 10.66 -0.07 21.29
N LYS A 51 10.76 1.26 21.37
CA LYS A 51 11.54 2.06 20.42
C LYS A 51 12.99 1.58 20.45
N LEU A 52 13.53 1.26 19.27
CA LEU A 52 14.93 0.86 19.13
C LEU A 52 15.85 2.03 19.49
N ARG A 53 16.98 1.72 20.13
CA ARG A 53 18.07 2.69 20.36
C ARG A 53 18.72 3.04 19.03
N GLU A 54 19.27 4.24 18.91
CA GLU A 54 19.88 4.68 17.64
C GLU A 54 21.03 3.77 17.18
N GLU A 55 21.84 3.28 18.10
CA GLU A 55 22.91 2.30 17.82
C GLU A 55 22.36 1.03 17.17
N GLU A 56 21.20 0.56 17.62
CA GLU A 56 20.53 -0.62 17.09
C GLU A 56 19.98 -0.35 15.69
N ILE A 57 19.45 0.85 15.47
CA ILE A 57 18.97 1.27 14.15
C ILE A 57 20.16 1.37 13.19
N ARG A 58 21.24 2.06 13.57
CA ARG A 58 22.49 2.18 12.79
C ARG A 58 23.05 0.81 12.39
N ARG A 59 23.07 -0.15 13.31
CA ARG A 59 23.51 -1.53 13.03
C ARG A 59 22.62 -2.24 12.00
N ARG A 60 21.30 -2.01 12.03
CA ARG A 60 20.34 -2.67 11.13
C ARG A 60 20.32 -2.06 9.73
N VAL A 61 20.32 -0.73 9.63
CA VAL A 61 20.15 -0.03 8.35
C VAL A 61 21.48 0.38 7.72
N GLY A 62 22.57 0.39 8.49
CA GLY A 62 23.89 0.89 8.09
C GLY A 62 24.03 2.40 8.37
N GLU A 63 25.26 2.84 8.63
CA GLU A 63 25.59 4.22 9.02
C GLU A 63 25.19 5.24 7.95
N GLY A 64 25.59 5.01 6.69
CA GLY A 64 25.25 5.92 5.58
C GLY A 64 23.73 6.06 5.36
N ASN A 65 22.96 4.99 5.50
CA ASN A 65 21.50 5.04 5.37
C ASN A 65 20.84 5.72 6.57
N PHE A 66 21.37 5.50 7.78
CA PHE A 66 20.86 6.15 8.99
C PHE A 66 21.02 7.67 8.92
N ASP A 67 22.20 8.14 8.50
CA ASP A 67 22.50 9.57 8.38
C ASP A 67 21.73 10.21 7.22
N THR A 68 21.61 9.50 6.09
CA THR A 68 20.82 9.97 4.93
C THR A 68 19.33 10.09 5.26
N ALA A 69 18.77 9.10 5.95
CA ALA A 69 17.35 9.13 6.35
C ALA A 69 17.05 10.18 7.43
N LYS A 70 18.06 10.66 8.16
CA LYS A 70 17.95 11.77 9.11
C LYS A 70 18.06 13.14 8.42
N ASP A 71 18.62 13.19 7.22
CA ASP A 71 18.73 14.42 6.44
C ASP A 71 17.44 14.66 5.65
N ASP A 72 16.51 15.39 6.28
CA ASP A 72 15.21 15.81 5.73
C ASP A 72 15.35 16.73 4.49
N ARG A 73 16.58 17.06 4.08
CA ARG A 73 16.89 17.84 2.87
C ARG A 73 17.02 16.98 1.62
N GLN A 74 16.81 15.66 1.70
CA GLN A 74 16.66 14.82 0.52
C GLN A 74 15.37 15.21 -0.22
N THR A 75 15.50 16.20 -1.11
CA THR A 75 14.53 16.46 -2.15
C THR A 75 14.48 15.24 -3.05
N ASN A 76 13.52 14.36 -2.84
CA ASN A 76 13.14 13.33 -3.79
C ASN A 76 12.50 14.02 -5.03
N SER A 77 13.31 14.76 -5.79
CA SER A 77 12.92 15.28 -7.10
C SER A 77 13.07 14.13 -8.09
N ILE A 78 11.98 13.41 -8.32
CA ILE A 78 11.88 12.38 -9.37
C ILE A 78 11.73 13.05 -10.76
N ASN A 79 11.64 14.39 -10.82
CA ASN A 79 11.51 15.16 -12.06
C ASN A 79 12.41 16.41 -12.04
N SER A 80 13.72 16.23 -12.15
CA SER A 80 14.63 17.30 -12.60
C SER A 80 14.98 17.11 -14.06
#